data_AF-A0AB39V3P4-F1
#
_entry.id   AF-A0AB39V3P4-F1
#
_cell.length_a   1.000
_cell.length_b   1.000
_cell.length_c   1.000
_cell.angle_alpha   90.00
_cell.angle_beta   90.00
_cell.angle_gamma   90.00
#
_symmetry.space_group_name_H-M   'P 1'
#
loop_
_entity.id
_entity.type
_entity.pdbx_description
1 polymer ?
#
loop_
_entity_poly.entity_id
_entity_poly.type
_entity_poly.pdbx_seq_one_letter_code
_entity_poly.pdbx_strand_id
1 'polypeptide(L)'
;MKEKIQQDLSKIGLNNKIILKTADLYTEYFESDLSILDEEVKDKIEKLLKKDERNFYLSEILINHYVMMARDSEVKNNKRNIQKYFDLYKKYSFYDYLKYYYGNTPSNYDKNIFKRMKKEFSGTIFEKMAPIWEKLVESDIKKVGLSEEESKLIEEILVEIDKKKIQEQFRLSEEEVFNLKLEIQLAKIQNYFYKKEYEKGIDYYLSIANVKKESLKKFVLFKQEMMWLFVASSVGNLETLEKAREKIKNLEALEIYNEIVN
;
A
#
# COMPACT_ATOMS: atom_id res chain seq x y z
N MET A 1 -4.13 -13.56 8.22
CA MET A 1 -2.76 -13.50 7.64
C MET A 1 -2.37 -14.80 6.92
N LYS A 2 -2.43 -15.97 7.56
CA LYS A 2 -2.06 -17.26 6.94
C LYS A 2 -2.76 -17.55 5.60
N GLU A 3 -4.07 -17.28 5.50
CA GLU A 3 -4.83 -17.45 4.26
C GLU A 3 -4.32 -16.57 3.11
N LYS A 4 -3.93 -15.32 3.42
CA LYS A 4 -3.34 -14.39 2.44
C LYS A 4 -2.00 -14.92 1.93
N ILE A 5 -1.09 -15.29 2.83
CA ILE A 5 0.21 -15.90 2.47
C ILE A 5 0.01 -17.12 1.59
N GLN A 6 -0.96 -17.97 1.94
CA GLN A 6 -1.26 -19.16 1.16
C GLN A 6 -1.75 -18.81 -0.24
N GLN A 7 -2.68 -17.86 -0.38
CA GLN A 7 -3.18 -17.42 -1.68
C GLN A 7 -2.07 -16.82 -2.54
N ASP A 8 -1.32 -15.87 -1.99
CA ASP A 8 -0.28 -15.14 -2.73
C ASP A 8 0.83 -16.09 -3.23
N LEU A 9 1.35 -16.93 -2.34
CA LEU A 9 2.44 -17.86 -2.69
C LEU A 9 1.95 -19.01 -3.59
N SER A 10 0.68 -19.40 -3.50
CA SER A 10 0.10 -20.38 -4.42
C SER A 10 -0.04 -19.80 -5.83
N LYS A 11 -0.46 -18.54 -5.97
CA LYS A 11 -0.58 -17.85 -7.28
C LYS A 11 0.74 -17.84 -8.06
N ILE A 12 1.87 -17.70 -7.36
CA ILE A 12 3.21 -17.74 -7.97
C ILE A 12 3.84 -19.15 -8.02
N GLY A 13 3.09 -20.19 -7.63
CA GLY A 13 3.46 -21.59 -7.82
C GLY A 13 4.50 -22.14 -6.84
N LEU A 14 4.48 -21.70 -5.57
CA LEU A 14 5.31 -22.32 -4.53
C LEU A 14 4.74 -23.66 -4.07
N ASN A 15 5.63 -24.52 -3.57
CA ASN A 15 5.24 -25.81 -3.00
C ASN A 15 4.45 -25.62 -1.69
N ASN A 16 3.32 -26.31 -1.52
CA ASN A 16 2.48 -26.22 -0.31
C ASN A 16 3.25 -26.44 1.00
N LYS A 17 4.25 -27.32 1.04
CA LYS A 17 5.07 -27.54 2.24
C LYS A 17 5.94 -26.33 2.59
N ILE A 18 6.39 -25.58 1.58
CA ILE A 18 7.11 -24.32 1.79
C ILE A 18 6.14 -23.25 2.26
N ILE A 19 4.97 -23.13 1.62
CA ILE A 19 3.92 -22.15 1.96
C ILE A 19 3.48 -22.28 3.41
N LEU A 20 3.15 -23.50 3.86
CA LEU A 20 2.71 -23.74 5.25
C LEU A 20 3.79 -23.32 6.25
N LYS A 21 5.05 -23.69 6.00
CA LYS A 21 6.19 -23.29 6.85
C LYS A 21 6.39 -21.78 6.88
N THR A 22 6.20 -21.10 5.75
CA THR A 22 6.28 -19.65 5.68
C THR A 22 5.17 -19.00 6.48
N ALA A 23 3.93 -19.49 6.36
CA ALA A 23 2.81 -18.96 7.13
C ALA A 23 3.05 -19.11 8.65
N ASP A 24 3.60 -20.24 9.10
CA ASP A 24 3.93 -20.45 10.51
C ASP A 24 5.05 -19.51 10.98
N LEU A 25 6.17 -19.42 10.25
CA LEU A 25 7.29 -18.52 10.59
C LEU A 25 6.89 -17.04 10.57
N TYR A 26 6.04 -16.64 9.63
CA TYR A 26 5.57 -15.26 9.52
C TYR A 26 4.64 -14.90 10.67
N THR A 27 3.70 -15.79 11.00
CA THR A 27 2.86 -15.64 12.19
C THR A 27 3.71 -15.55 13.45
N GLU A 28 4.66 -16.46 13.65
CA GLU A 28 5.55 -16.44 14.80
C GLU A 28 6.34 -15.12 14.88
N TYR A 29 6.97 -14.67 13.79
CA TYR A 29 7.76 -13.43 13.79
C TYR A 29 6.94 -12.17 14.12
N PHE A 30 5.75 -12.02 13.52
CA PHE A 30 4.93 -10.81 13.72
C PHE A 30 4.05 -10.84 14.97
N GLU A 31 3.73 -12.03 15.52
CA GLU A 31 3.02 -12.15 16.80
C GLU A 31 3.95 -12.13 18.01
N SER A 32 5.24 -12.44 17.83
CA SER A 32 6.22 -12.53 18.93
C SER A 32 6.85 -11.19 19.34
N ASP A 33 6.48 -10.07 18.71
CA ASP A 33 7.15 -8.76 18.83
C ASP A 33 8.69 -8.83 18.61
N LEU A 34 9.17 -9.89 17.95
CA LEU A 34 10.60 -10.06 17.67
C LEU A 34 11.04 -9.07 16.59
N SER A 35 11.78 -8.04 17.00
CA SER A 35 12.42 -7.12 16.06
C SER A 35 13.68 -7.71 15.42
N ILE A 36 14.38 -8.61 16.12
CA ILE A 36 15.60 -9.28 15.66
C ILE A 36 15.46 -10.79 15.91
N LEU A 37 15.62 -11.57 14.84
CA LEU A 37 15.66 -13.04 14.90
C LEU A 37 16.91 -13.52 15.64
N ASP A 38 16.76 -14.62 16.39
CA ASP A 38 17.92 -15.41 16.77
C ASP A 38 18.56 -16.09 15.54
N GLU A 39 19.81 -16.52 15.70
CA GLU A 39 20.60 -17.12 14.62
C GLU A 39 19.98 -18.41 14.07
N GLU A 40 19.30 -19.21 14.91
CA GLU A 40 18.72 -20.49 14.48
C GLU A 40 17.49 -20.26 13.59
N VAL A 41 16.60 -19.34 13.99
CA VAL A 41 15.41 -18.97 13.22
C VAL A 41 15.81 -18.26 11.93
N LYS A 42 16.78 -17.34 11.99
CA LYS A 42 17.35 -16.69 10.80
C LYS A 42 17.88 -17.72 9.80
N ASP A 43 18.68 -18.69 10.25
CA ASP A 43 19.22 -19.76 9.41
C ASP A 43 18.12 -20.63 8.79
N LYS A 44 17.05 -20.93 9.54
CA LYS A 44 15.89 -21.67 9.03
C LYS A 44 15.21 -20.89 7.91
N ILE A 45 15.00 -19.59 8.09
CA ILE A 45 14.39 -18.71 7.09
C ILE A 45 15.27 -18.62 5.84
N GLU A 46 16.57 -18.37 5.98
CA GLU A 46 17.49 -18.31 4.83
C GLU A 46 17.55 -19.63 4.05
N LYS A 47 17.59 -20.77 4.75
CA LYS A 47 17.57 -22.10 4.11
C LYS A 47 16.24 -22.36 3.39
N LEU A 48 15.13 -21.87 3.91
CA LEU A 48 13.82 -22.00 3.26
C LEU A 48 13.72 -21.10 2.04
N LEU A 49 14.20 -19.85 2.12
CA LEU A 49 14.25 -18.91 1.00
C LEU A 49 15.17 -19.39 -0.12
N LYS A 50 16.31 -20.03 0.20
CA LYS A 50 17.21 -20.66 -0.80
C LYS A 50 16.54 -21.77 -1.60
N LYS A 51 15.49 -22.42 -1.06
CA LYS A 51 14.73 -23.44 -1.80
C LYS A 51 13.81 -22.83 -2.85
N ASP A 52 13.30 -21.62 -2.59
CA ASP A 52 12.49 -20.87 -3.53
C ASP A 52 12.56 -19.37 -3.24
N GLU A 53 13.40 -18.66 -3.97
CA GLU A 53 13.65 -17.23 -3.78
C GLU A 53 12.43 -16.36 -4.08
N ARG A 54 11.40 -16.92 -4.74
CA ARG A 54 10.13 -16.25 -5.00
C ARG A 54 9.32 -16.03 -3.72
N ASN A 55 9.74 -16.60 -2.60
CA ASN A 55 9.11 -16.43 -1.30
C ASN A 55 9.39 -15.05 -0.70
N PHE A 56 8.66 -14.05 -1.18
CA PHE A 56 8.86 -12.66 -0.81
C PHE A 56 8.53 -12.37 0.67
N TYR A 57 7.62 -13.12 1.30
CA TYR A 57 7.34 -13.00 2.75
C TYR A 57 8.56 -13.33 3.62
N LEU A 58 9.38 -14.32 3.24
CA LEU A 58 10.63 -14.60 3.95
C LEU A 58 11.68 -13.52 3.69
N SER A 59 11.67 -12.91 2.50
CA SER A 59 12.55 -11.78 2.20
C SER A 59 12.19 -10.55 3.05
N GLU A 60 10.90 -10.28 3.24
CA GLU A 60 10.40 -9.22 4.13
C GLU A 60 10.86 -9.41 5.58
N ILE A 61 10.72 -10.62 6.14
CA ILE A 61 11.20 -10.93 7.49
C ILE A 61 12.70 -10.65 7.61
N LEU A 62 13.51 -11.10 6.64
CA LEU A 62 14.96 -10.87 6.65
C LEU A 62 15.31 -9.39 6.49
N ILE A 63 14.61 -8.64 5.64
CA ILE A 63 14.77 -7.18 5.51
C ILE A 63 14.56 -6.54 6.89
N ASN A 64 13.44 -6.82 7.56
CA ASN A 64 13.11 -6.23 8.85
C ASN A 64 14.17 -6.57 9.89
N HIS A 65 14.58 -7.84 9.98
CA HIS A 65 15.66 -8.28 10.86
C HIS A 65 16.96 -7.48 10.65
N TYR A 66 17.47 -7.41 9.42
CA TYR A 66 18.73 -6.72 9.15
C TYR A 66 18.62 -5.19 9.29
N VAL A 67 17.46 -4.61 9.01
CA VAL A 67 17.20 -3.18 9.24
C VAL A 67 17.20 -2.88 10.74
N MET A 68 16.61 -3.74 11.57
CA MET A 68 16.66 -3.60 13.03
C MET A 68 18.09 -3.75 13.55
N MET A 69 18.83 -4.75 13.10
CA MET A 69 20.24 -4.90 13.47
C MET A 69 21.10 -3.71 13.04
N ALA A 70 20.84 -3.11 11.89
CA ALA A 70 21.59 -1.95 11.40
C ALA A 70 21.37 -0.66 12.21
N ARG A 71 20.40 -0.65 13.15
CA ARG A 71 20.24 0.44 14.12
C ARG A 71 21.31 0.39 15.21
N ASP A 72 21.90 -0.77 15.44
CA ASP A 72 23.06 -0.92 16.31
C ASP A 72 24.34 -0.54 15.55
N SER A 73 24.99 0.53 15.98
CA SER A 73 26.23 1.04 15.37
C SER A 73 27.42 0.09 15.49
N GLU A 74 27.37 -0.88 16.40
CA GLU A 74 28.44 -1.88 16.59
C GLU A 74 28.34 -3.02 15.56
N VAL A 75 27.15 -3.23 14.98
CA VAL A 75 26.90 -4.26 13.97
C VAL A 75 27.28 -3.74 12.58
N LYS A 76 28.54 -3.97 12.19
CA LYS A 76 29.06 -3.53 10.89
C LYS A 76 28.38 -4.23 9.70
N ASN A 77 27.93 -3.39 8.75
CA ASN A 77 27.72 -3.68 7.33
C ASN A 77 26.58 -4.65 6.92
N ASN A 78 25.40 -4.54 7.54
CA ASN A 78 24.18 -5.20 7.07
C ASN A 78 23.65 -4.70 5.72
N LYS A 79 24.19 -3.60 5.19
CA LYS A 79 23.75 -2.97 3.93
C LYS A 79 23.70 -3.94 2.76
N ARG A 80 24.67 -4.87 2.66
CA ARG A 80 24.68 -5.88 1.59
C ARG A 80 23.54 -6.88 1.72
N ASN A 81 23.24 -7.33 2.94
CA ASN A 81 22.15 -8.29 3.19
C ASN A 81 20.80 -7.62 3.00
N ILE A 82 20.65 -6.40 3.52
CA ILE A 82 19.47 -5.56 3.28
C ILE A 82 19.22 -5.45 1.77
N GLN A 83 20.21 -5.00 0.99
CA GLN A 83 20.05 -4.86 -0.46
C GLN A 83 19.69 -6.18 -1.14
N LYS A 84 20.35 -7.28 -0.78
CA LYS A 84 20.07 -8.62 -1.34
C LYS A 84 18.60 -9.00 -1.18
N TYR A 85 18.05 -8.87 0.04
CA TYR A 85 16.66 -9.26 0.29
C TYR A 85 15.67 -8.23 -0.28
N PHE A 86 16.04 -6.95 -0.33
CA PHE A 86 15.28 -5.92 -1.05
C PHE A 86 15.16 -6.22 -2.55
N ASP A 87 16.25 -6.64 -3.21
CA ASP A 87 16.23 -6.96 -4.63
C ASP A 87 15.30 -8.15 -4.92
N LEU A 88 15.29 -9.16 -4.04
CA LEU A 88 14.35 -10.29 -4.12
C LEU A 88 12.90 -9.83 -3.91
N TYR A 89 12.66 -9.01 -2.88
CA TYR A 89 11.33 -8.50 -2.58
C TYR A 89 10.78 -7.66 -3.74
N LYS A 90 11.56 -6.71 -4.25
CA LYS A 90 11.23 -5.92 -5.44
C LYS A 90 10.94 -6.79 -6.66
N LYS A 91 11.70 -7.87 -6.86
CA LYS A 91 11.55 -8.75 -8.02
C LYS A 91 10.29 -9.61 -7.96
N TYR A 92 9.85 -10.04 -6.78
CA TYR A 92 8.78 -11.04 -6.64
C TYR A 92 7.50 -10.52 -5.98
N SER A 93 7.54 -9.39 -5.30
CA SER A 93 6.37 -8.61 -4.89
C SER A 93 6.62 -7.12 -5.12
N PHE A 94 6.52 -6.70 -6.37
CA PHE A 94 6.81 -5.32 -6.77
C PHE A 94 5.82 -4.33 -6.17
N TYR A 95 4.52 -4.68 -6.13
CA TYR A 95 3.49 -3.84 -5.53
C TYR A 95 3.71 -3.63 -4.03
N ASP A 96 3.97 -4.70 -3.27
CA ASP A 96 4.23 -4.55 -1.84
C ASP A 96 5.57 -3.85 -1.58
N TYR A 97 6.59 -4.04 -2.45
CA TYR A 97 7.81 -3.23 -2.41
C TYR A 97 7.50 -1.75 -2.57
N LEU A 98 6.64 -1.38 -3.53
CA LEU A 98 6.24 0.01 -3.70
C LEU A 98 5.56 0.57 -2.45
N LYS A 99 4.64 -0.19 -1.85
CA LYS A 99 3.94 0.21 -0.62
C LYS A 99 4.87 0.34 0.57
N TYR A 100 5.69 -0.67 0.82
CA TYR A 100 6.61 -0.70 1.94
C TYR A 100 7.62 0.44 1.87
N TYR A 101 8.17 0.69 0.67
CA TYR A 101 9.28 1.63 0.51
C TYR A 101 8.85 3.05 0.14
N TYR A 102 7.75 3.24 -0.60
CA TYR A 102 7.28 4.56 -1.04
C TYR A 102 5.91 4.96 -0.49
N GLY A 103 5.11 4.03 0.04
CA GLY A 103 3.74 4.28 0.52
C GLY A 103 3.58 4.52 2.03
N ASN A 104 4.59 4.21 2.86
CA ASN A 104 4.44 4.08 4.33
C ASN A 104 5.25 5.08 5.20
N THR A 105 5.64 6.27 4.72
CA THR A 105 6.47 7.19 5.52
C THR A 105 5.78 8.47 6.00
N PRO A 106 4.98 8.42 7.09
CA PRO A 106 4.66 9.63 7.86
C PRO A 106 5.73 10.01 8.90
N SER A 107 6.50 9.05 9.44
CA SER A 107 7.28 9.28 10.67
C SER A 107 8.76 9.65 10.47
N ASN A 108 9.33 9.42 9.29
CA ASN A 108 10.70 9.80 8.91
C ASN A 108 10.76 10.04 7.40
N TYR A 109 9.94 10.99 6.93
CA TYR A 109 9.83 11.32 5.51
C TYR A 109 11.18 11.76 4.94
N ASP A 110 11.86 10.83 4.28
CA ASP A 110 12.99 11.15 3.43
C ASP A 110 12.47 11.90 2.21
N LYS A 111 12.62 13.23 2.24
CA LYS A 111 12.19 14.13 1.15
C LYS A 111 12.75 13.78 -0.23
N ASN A 112 13.75 12.91 -0.31
CA ASN A 112 14.33 12.46 -1.57
C ASN A 112 13.81 11.09 -2.03
N ILE A 113 12.82 10.50 -1.35
CA ILE A 113 12.30 9.17 -1.66
C ILE A 113 11.69 9.10 -3.06
N PHE A 114 10.88 10.09 -3.43
CA PHE A 114 10.30 10.18 -4.77
C PHE A 114 11.32 10.58 -5.83
N LYS A 115 12.39 11.33 -5.47
CA LYS A 115 13.52 11.57 -6.38
C LYS A 115 14.28 10.28 -6.69
N ARG A 116 14.48 9.41 -5.69
CA ARG A 116 15.06 8.07 -5.91
C ARG A 116 14.15 7.22 -6.76
N MET A 117 12.84 7.22 -6.49
CA MET A 117 11.85 6.52 -7.31
C MET A 117 11.96 6.93 -8.79
N LYS A 118 11.96 8.24 -9.07
CA LYS A 118 12.12 8.78 -10.43
C LYS A 118 13.39 8.28 -11.11
N LYS A 119 14.52 8.24 -10.39
CA LYS A 119 15.80 7.75 -10.92
C LYS A 119 15.80 6.24 -11.16
N GLU A 120 15.29 5.47 -10.20
CA GLU A 120 15.30 4.02 -10.21
C GLU A 120 14.35 3.43 -11.25
N PHE A 121 13.23 4.10 -11.49
CA PHE A 121 12.20 3.69 -12.43
C PHE A 121 12.14 4.58 -13.67
N SER A 122 13.25 5.24 -14.00
CA SER A 122 13.34 6.13 -15.15
C SER A 122 12.96 5.41 -16.45
N GLY A 123 12.15 6.08 -17.28
CA GLY A 123 11.61 5.54 -18.52
C GLY A 123 10.42 4.59 -18.33
N THR A 124 9.85 4.50 -17.12
CA THR A 124 8.71 3.61 -16.83
C THR A 124 7.51 4.40 -16.30
N ILE A 125 6.35 3.73 -16.17
CA ILE A 125 5.14 4.35 -15.64
C ILE A 125 5.30 4.79 -14.18
N PHE A 126 6.19 4.14 -13.42
CA PHE A 126 6.39 4.43 -12.00
C PHE A 126 7.15 5.75 -11.78
N GLU A 127 8.00 6.17 -12.73
CA GLU A 127 8.56 7.53 -12.75
C GLU A 127 7.43 8.57 -12.81
N LYS A 128 6.40 8.31 -13.63
CA LYS A 128 5.24 9.19 -13.79
C LYS A 128 4.33 9.19 -12.55
N MET A 129 4.24 8.09 -11.81
CA MET A 129 3.45 8.02 -10.57
C MET A 129 4.09 8.81 -9.42
N ALA A 130 5.41 8.89 -9.36
CA ALA A 130 6.16 9.52 -8.27
C ALA A 130 5.68 10.95 -7.89
N PRO A 131 5.50 11.93 -8.82
CA PRO A 131 5.01 13.26 -8.46
C PRO A 131 3.57 13.26 -7.91
N ILE A 132 2.72 12.34 -8.35
CA ILE A 132 1.33 12.24 -7.85
C ILE A 132 1.33 11.71 -6.41
N TRP A 133 2.13 10.68 -6.14
CA TRP A 133 2.31 10.14 -4.79
C TRP A 133 3.00 11.12 -3.84
N GLU A 134 4.01 11.86 -4.32
CA GLU A 134 4.67 12.94 -3.58
C GLU A 134 3.65 13.96 -3.06
N LYS A 135 2.73 14.41 -3.93
CA LYS A 135 1.66 15.34 -3.54
C LYS A 135 0.62 14.75 -2.59
N LEU A 136 0.30 13.47 -2.74
CA LEU A 136 -0.62 12.76 -1.84
C LEU A 136 -0.02 12.65 -0.42
N VAL A 137 1.25 12.23 -0.33
CA VAL A 137 1.93 12.00 0.96
C VAL A 137 2.25 13.30 1.68
N GLU A 138 2.73 14.33 0.98
CA GLU A 138 3.04 15.63 1.60
C GLU A 138 1.79 16.44 1.96
N SER A 139 0.58 15.91 1.67
CA SER A 139 -0.68 16.65 1.73
C SER A 139 -0.66 17.94 0.90
N ASP A 140 0.30 18.08 -0.02
CA ASP A 140 0.47 19.25 -0.86
C ASP A 140 -0.69 19.41 -1.85
N ILE A 141 -1.34 18.30 -2.20
CA ILE A 141 -2.60 18.32 -2.95
C ILE A 141 -3.68 19.18 -2.25
N LYS A 142 -3.66 19.30 -0.92
CA LYS A 142 -4.56 20.20 -0.17
C LYS A 142 -4.22 21.68 -0.38
N LYS A 143 -2.95 22.00 -0.55
CA LYS A 143 -2.45 23.39 -0.65
C LYS A 143 -2.52 23.92 -2.08
N VAL A 144 -2.09 23.11 -3.04
CA VAL A 144 -1.88 23.56 -4.43
C VAL A 144 -2.72 22.78 -5.45
N GLY A 145 -3.36 21.68 -5.03
CA GLY A 145 -4.07 20.78 -5.94
C GLY A 145 -3.17 20.11 -6.96
N LEU A 146 -3.81 19.51 -7.96
CA LEU A 146 -3.17 18.99 -9.17
C LEU A 146 -3.15 20.05 -10.27
N SER A 147 -2.02 20.15 -10.96
CA SER A 147 -1.86 20.91 -12.21
C SER A 147 -2.58 20.20 -13.37
N GLU A 148 -2.65 20.87 -14.52
CA GLU A 148 -3.21 20.27 -15.72
C GLU A 148 -2.32 19.13 -16.24
N GLU A 149 -1.00 19.29 -16.19
CA GLU A 149 -0.03 18.25 -16.56
C GLU A 149 -0.15 17.03 -15.65
N GLU A 150 -0.27 17.22 -14.34
CA GLU A 150 -0.47 16.13 -13.37
C GLU A 150 -1.80 15.42 -13.58
N SER A 151 -2.85 16.18 -13.93
CA SER A 151 -4.16 15.59 -14.26
C SER A 151 -4.10 14.76 -15.54
N LYS A 152 -3.38 15.21 -16.57
CA LYS A 152 -3.12 14.44 -17.81
C LYS A 152 -2.28 13.20 -17.52
N LEU A 153 -1.28 13.33 -16.64
CA LEU A 153 -0.41 12.23 -16.23
C LEU A 153 -1.19 11.10 -15.55
N ILE A 154 -2.19 11.44 -14.74
CA ILE A 154 -3.12 10.45 -14.16
C ILE A 154 -3.77 9.62 -15.26
N GLU A 155 -4.35 10.24 -16.29
CA GLU A 155 -4.99 9.51 -17.39
C GLU A 155 -4.00 8.63 -18.14
N GLU A 156 -2.79 9.12 -18.41
CA GLU A 156 -1.73 8.33 -19.03
C GLU A 156 -1.35 7.10 -18.19
N ILE A 157 -1.18 7.27 -16.87
CA ILE A 157 -0.86 6.17 -15.95
C ILE A 157 -1.95 5.09 -16.01
N LEU A 158 -3.22 5.50 -15.98
CA LEU A 158 -4.36 4.57 -16.00
C LEU A 158 -4.40 3.74 -17.29
N VAL A 159 -4.04 4.33 -18.43
CA VAL A 159 -3.98 3.62 -19.73
C VAL A 159 -2.74 2.72 -19.82
N GLU A 160 -1.58 3.21 -19.41
CA GLU A 160 -0.32 2.47 -19.54
C GLU A 160 -0.27 1.25 -18.61
N ILE A 161 -0.80 1.34 -17.39
CA ILE A 161 -0.76 0.24 -16.41
C ILE A 161 -1.65 -0.95 -16.80
N ASP A 162 -2.66 -0.72 -17.65
CA ASP A 162 -3.49 -1.79 -18.22
C ASP A 162 -2.76 -2.60 -19.31
N LYS A 163 -1.61 -2.11 -19.82
CA LYS A 163 -0.85 -2.85 -20.84
C LYS A 163 -0.20 -4.09 -20.24
N LYS A 164 -0.47 -5.26 -20.84
CA LYS A 164 0.12 -6.54 -20.42
C LYS A 164 1.65 -6.53 -20.32
N LYS A 165 2.33 -5.84 -21.24
CA LYS A 165 3.80 -5.66 -21.18
C LYS A 165 4.27 -5.02 -19.87
N ILE A 166 3.55 -4.02 -19.36
CA ILE A 166 3.86 -3.37 -18.08
C ILE A 166 3.57 -4.32 -16.93
N GLN A 167 2.41 -4.98 -16.94
CA GLN A 167 2.02 -5.95 -15.91
C GLN A 167 3.04 -7.10 -15.81
N GLU A 168 3.50 -7.64 -16.93
CA GLU A 168 4.50 -8.70 -16.98
C GLU A 168 5.89 -8.21 -16.54
N GLN A 169 6.31 -7.03 -17.00
CA GLN A 169 7.60 -6.43 -16.63
C GLN A 169 7.75 -6.30 -15.11
N PHE A 170 6.67 -5.92 -14.43
CA PHE A 170 6.65 -5.68 -12.99
C PHE A 170 5.94 -6.79 -12.20
N ARG A 171 5.53 -7.88 -12.85
CA ARG A 171 4.80 -9.02 -12.26
C ARG A 171 3.57 -8.61 -11.45
N LEU A 172 2.83 -7.63 -11.95
CA LEU A 172 1.60 -7.17 -11.33
C LEU A 172 0.45 -8.10 -11.68
N SER A 173 -0.26 -8.56 -10.66
CA SER A 173 -1.55 -9.23 -10.79
C SER A 173 -2.65 -8.23 -11.13
N GLU A 174 -3.79 -8.74 -11.61
CA GLU A 174 -4.97 -7.91 -11.92
C GLU A 174 -5.47 -7.14 -10.70
N GLU A 175 -5.39 -7.75 -9.52
CA GLU A 175 -5.73 -7.13 -8.24
C GLU A 175 -4.79 -5.96 -7.88
N GLU A 176 -3.48 -6.15 -8.05
CA GLU A 176 -2.49 -5.10 -7.79
C GLU A 176 -2.60 -3.95 -8.80
N VAL A 177 -2.87 -4.24 -10.07
CA VAL A 177 -3.15 -3.22 -11.09
C VAL A 177 -4.39 -2.42 -10.70
N PHE A 178 -5.47 -3.10 -10.31
CA PHE A 178 -6.69 -2.45 -9.84
C PHE A 178 -6.42 -1.53 -8.65
N ASN A 179 -5.66 -2.00 -7.65
CA ASN A 179 -5.32 -1.21 -6.48
C ASN A 179 -4.46 0.03 -6.82
N LEU A 180 -3.45 -0.12 -7.68
CA LEU A 180 -2.62 1.01 -8.15
C LEU A 180 -3.46 2.06 -8.89
N LYS A 181 -4.43 1.63 -9.71
CA LYS A 181 -5.36 2.53 -10.39
C LYS A 181 -6.22 3.29 -9.38
N LEU A 182 -6.78 2.61 -8.38
CA LEU A 182 -7.57 3.26 -7.34
C LEU A 182 -6.75 4.30 -6.56
N GLU A 183 -5.52 3.98 -6.18
CA GLU A 183 -4.63 4.89 -5.44
C GLU A 183 -4.37 6.18 -6.24
N ILE A 184 -4.11 6.07 -7.55
CA ILE A 184 -3.90 7.23 -8.41
C ILE A 184 -5.20 8.00 -8.67
N GLN A 185 -6.32 7.31 -8.85
CA GLN A 185 -7.63 7.93 -9.03
C GLN A 185 -8.09 8.70 -7.78
N LEU A 186 -7.68 8.25 -6.59
CA LEU A 186 -7.94 8.95 -5.33
C LEU A 186 -7.34 10.36 -5.32
N ALA A 187 -6.15 10.56 -5.92
CA ALA A 187 -5.57 11.90 -6.06
C ALA A 187 -6.51 12.85 -6.82
N LYS A 188 -7.12 12.36 -7.89
CA LYS A 188 -8.06 13.16 -8.69
C LYS A 188 -9.34 13.49 -7.91
N ILE A 189 -9.86 12.54 -7.14
CA ILE A 189 -11.02 12.77 -6.26
C ILE A 189 -10.69 13.80 -5.19
N GLN A 190 -9.56 13.63 -4.47
CA GLN A 190 -9.11 14.57 -3.45
C GLN A 190 -8.94 15.98 -4.04
N ASN A 191 -8.35 16.09 -5.22
CA ASN A 191 -8.18 17.36 -5.91
C ASN A 191 -9.51 18.08 -6.17
N TYR A 192 -10.54 17.37 -6.66
CA TYR A 192 -11.88 17.96 -6.83
C TYR A 192 -12.45 18.48 -5.51
N PHE A 193 -12.31 17.70 -4.44
CA PHE A 193 -12.81 18.08 -3.12
C PHE A 193 -12.08 19.30 -2.56
N TYR A 194 -10.75 19.40 -2.73
CA TYR A 194 -9.97 20.58 -2.31
C TYR A 194 -10.30 21.83 -3.13
N LYS A 195 -10.60 21.67 -4.42
CA LYS A 195 -11.10 22.76 -5.28
C LYS A 195 -12.57 23.10 -5.04
N LYS A 196 -13.24 22.46 -4.08
CA LYS A 196 -14.68 22.58 -3.79
C LYS A 196 -15.59 22.21 -4.98
N GLU A 197 -15.07 21.42 -5.92
CA GLU A 197 -15.80 20.90 -7.09
C GLU A 197 -16.47 19.55 -6.75
N TYR A 198 -17.24 19.52 -5.66
CA TYR A 198 -17.74 18.28 -5.08
C TYR A 198 -18.57 17.43 -6.04
N GLU A 199 -19.43 18.06 -6.85
CA GLU A 199 -20.24 17.35 -7.85
C GLU A 199 -19.37 16.60 -8.87
N LYS A 200 -18.30 17.24 -9.36
CA LYS A 200 -17.35 16.61 -10.28
C LYS A 200 -16.61 15.44 -9.62
N GLY A 201 -16.19 15.62 -8.36
CA GLY A 201 -15.55 14.56 -7.59
C GLY A 201 -16.44 13.35 -7.35
N ILE A 202 -17.72 13.58 -7.04
CA ILE A 202 -18.74 12.55 -6.85
C ILE A 202 -19.05 11.83 -8.18
N ASP A 203 -19.29 12.57 -9.26
CA ASP A 203 -19.59 12.00 -10.57
C ASP A 203 -18.41 11.16 -11.09
N TYR A 204 -17.17 11.62 -10.90
CA TYR A 204 -15.96 10.86 -11.24
C TYR A 204 -15.81 9.61 -10.37
N TYR A 205 -16.06 9.71 -9.06
CA TYR A 205 -16.04 8.55 -8.18
C TYR A 205 -17.04 7.46 -8.61
N LEU A 206 -18.26 7.88 -8.98
CA LEU A 206 -19.33 6.96 -9.38
C LEU A 206 -19.05 6.26 -10.70
N SER A 207 -18.41 6.94 -11.65
CA SER A 207 -18.01 6.33 -12.91
C SER A 207 -17.00 5.20 -12.71
N ILE A 208 -16.12 5.32 -11.71
CA ILE A 208 -15.15 4.28 -11.32
C ILE A 208 -15.85 3.14 -10.57
N ALA A 209 -16.71 3.48 -9.60
CA ALA A 209 -17.37 2.49 -8.76
C ALA A 209 -18.47 1.70 -9.49
N ASN A 210 -18.88 2.14 -10.68
CA ASN A 210 -19.96 1.55 -11.47
C ASN A 210 -21.31 1.48 -10.70
N VAL A 211 -21.64 2.54 -9.93
CA VAL A 211 -22.86 2.64 -9.10
C VAL A 211 -23.77 3.77 -9.61
N LYS A 212 -25.10 3.54 -9.67
CA LYS A 212 -26.11 4.51 -10.16
C LYS A 212 -26.37 5.69 -9.19
N LYS A 213 -26.59 6.88 -9.74
CA LYS A 213 -26.78 8.17 -9.04
C LYS A 213 -28.01 8.23 -8.12
N GLU A 214 -29.10 7.55 -8.46
CA GLU A 214 -30.34 7.56 -7.66
C GLU A 214 -30.20 6.83 -6.31
N SER A 215 -29.21 5.94 -6.19
CA SER A 215 -28.86 5.24 -4.94
C SER A 215 -28.10 6.11 -3.93
N LEU A 216 -27.76 7.37 -4.29
CA LEU A 216 -26.84 8.23 -3.56
C LEU A 216 -27.34 8.76 -2.22
N LYS A 217 -28.64 9.05 -2.01
CA LYS A 217 -29.08 9.71 -0.76
C LYS A 217 -28.79 8.89 0.51
N LYS A 218 -28.73 7.55 0.42
CA LYS A 218 -28.29 6.65 1.51
C LYS A 218 -26.79 6.28 1.44
N PHE A 219 -26.14 6.48 0.30
CA PHE A 219 -24.76 6.09 0.01
C PHE A 219 -23.76 7.24 0.21
N VAL A 220 -24.22 8.49 0.15
CA VAL A 220 -23.45 9.71 0.41
C VAL A 220 -23.12 9.86 1.91
N LEU A 221 -24.05 9.53 2.80
CA LEU A 221 -23.79 9.40 4.25
C LEU A 221 -22.77 8.29 4.55
N PHE A 222 -22.99 7.10 3.97
CA PHE A 222 -22.08 5.96 4.09
C PHE A 222 -20.67 6.23 3.53
N LYS A 223 -20.51 7.16 2.57
CA LYS A 223 -19.20 7.54 2.01
C LYS A 223 -18.54 8.74 2.65
N GLN A 224 -19.29 9.68 3.21
CA GLN A 224 -18.73 10.62 4.19
C GLN A 224 -18.13 9.83 5.36
N GLU A 225 -18.78 8.76 5.84
CA GLU A 225 -18.24 7.84 6.84
C GLU A 225 -17.03 7.04 6.34
N MET A 226 -17.00 6.58 5.07
CA MET A 226 -15.81 5.91 4.50
C MET A 226 -14.61 6.84 4.31
N MET A 227 -14.86 8.12 4.01
CA MET A 227 -13.82 9.16 3.96
C MET A 227 -13.31 9.49 5.37
N TRP A 228 -14.17 9.42 6.39
CA TRP A 228 -13.79 9.42 7.81
C TRP A 228 -13.06 8.14 8.23
N LEU A 229 -13.38 6.97 7.67
CA LEU A 229 -12.66 5.71 7.86
C LEU A 229 -11.27 5.75 7.22
N PHE A 230 -11.08 6.51 6.14
CA PHE A 230 -9.75 6.82 5.57
C PHE A 230 -8.92 7.75 6.47
N VAL A 231 -9.59 8.68 7.17
CA VAL A 231 -8.99 9.50 8.25
C VAL A 231 -8.70 8.65 9.50
N ALA A 232 -9.54 7.68 9.84
CA ALA A 232 -9.36 6.77 10.97
C ALA A 232 -8.32 5.66 10.69
N SER A 233 -8.19 5.18 9.44
CA SER A 233 -7.16 4.22 9.02
C SER A 233 -5.76 4.82 9.00
N SER A 234 -5.66 6.15 9.13
CA SER A 234 -4.41 6.87 9.35
C SER A 234 -3.94 6.79 10.83
N VAL A 235 -4.71 6.14 11.73
CA VAL A 235 -4.36 5.85 13.12
C VAL A 235 -4.65 4.36 13.41
N GLY A 236 -3.62 3.61 13.77
CA GLY A 236 -3.57 2.14 13.74
C GLY A 236 -4.71 1.34 14.42
N ASN A 237 -4.87 0.11 13.91
CA ASN A 237 -5.66 -1.02 14.41
C ASN A 237 -7.20 -0.97 14.24
N LEU A 238 -7.69 -1.55 13.14
CA LEU A 238 -9.03 -2.16 13.11
C LEU A 238 -8.95 -3.54 12.45
N GLU A 239 -9.06 -4.58 13.26
CA GLU A 239 -8.89 -5.99 12.87
C GLU A 239 -10.05 -6.59 12.06
N THR A 240 -11.26 -5.99 12.04
CA THR A 240 -12.38 -6.47 11.21
C THR A 240 -13.43 -5.39 10.90
N LEU A 241 -14.18 -5.61 9.81
CA LEU A 241 -15.25 -4.77 9.26
C LEU A 241 -16.47 -4.63 10.20
N GLU A 242 -16.71 -5.62 11.07
CA GLU A 242 -17.78 -5.60 12.08
C GLU A 242 -17.48 -4.64 13.25
N LYS A 243 -16.23 -4.61 13.75
CA LYS A 243 -15.83 -3.66 14.81
C LYS A 243 -15.86 -2.21 14.34
N ALA A 244 -15.58 -1.96 13.06
CA ALA A 244 -15.74 -0.63 12.45
C ALA A 244 -17.20 -0.16 12.47
N ARG A 245 -18.15 -1.06 12.16
CA ARG A 245 -19.59 -0.76 12.20
C ARG A 245 -20.11 -0.47 13.61
N GLU A 246 -19.59 -1.16 14.62
CA GLU A 246 -20.00 -0.97 16.02
C GLU A 246 -19.54 0.39 16.58
N LYS A 247 -18.33 0.85 16.21
CA LYS A 247 -17.84 2.19 16.58
C LYS A 247 -18.57 3.32 15.87
N ILE A 248 -19.04 3.11 14.63
CA ILE A 248 -19.87 4.07 13.88
C ILE A 248 -21.20 4.32 14.59
N LYS A 249 -21.88 3.26 15.06
CA LYS A 249 -23.14 3.38 15.83
C LYS A 249 -23.00 4.22 17.10
N ASN A 250 -21.84 4.19 17.75
CA ASN A 250 -21.59 4.98 18.96
C ASN A 250 -21.28 6.46 18.66
N LEU A 251 -20.84 6.78 17.44
CA LEU A 251 -20.61 8.16 16.98
C LEU A 251 -21.91 8.85 16.56
N GLU A 252 -22.88 8.11 16.02
CA GLU A 252 -24.25 8.61 15.71
C GLU A 252 -25.00 9.10 16.96
N ALA A 253 -24.56 8.71 18.16
CA ALA A 253 -25.14 9.12 19.44
C ALA A 253 -24.54 10.42 20.02
N LEU A 254 -23.51 11.00 19.39
CA LEU A 254 -22.88 12.25 19.86
C LEU A 254 -23.67 13.48 19.40
N GLU A 255 -23.85 14.44 20.30
CA GLU A 255 -24.66 15.67 20.12
C GLU A 255 -24.22 16.51 18.91
N ILE A 256 -22.91 16.52 18.60
CA ILE A 256 -22.33 17.20 17.43
C ILE A 256 -22.89 16.68 16.10
N TYR A 257 -23.31 15.41 16.02
CA TYR A 257 -23.93 14.83 14.82
C TYR A 257 -25.34 15.40 14.59
N ASN A 258 -26.09 15.69 15.66
CA ASN A 258 -27.45 16.24 15.57
C ASN A 258 -27.49 17.71 15.14
N GLU A 259 -26.43 18.49 15.39
CA GLU A 259 -26.32 19.90 14.97
C GLU A 259 -25.88 20.09 13.50
N ILE A 260 -25.29 19.07 12.88
CA ILE A 260 -24.84 19.13 11.48
C ILE A 260 -25.93 18.62 10.52
N VAL A 261 -26.82 17.75 11.02
CA VAL A 261 -27.85 17.06 10.23
C VAL A 261 -29.22 17.77 10.31
N ASN A 262 -29.47 18.60 11.33
CA ASN A 262 -30.68 19.43 11.45
C ASN A 262 -30.36 20.92 11.25
#